data_AF-A0A2A8BXD6-F1
#
_entry.id   AF-A0A2A8BXD6-F1
#
_cell.length_a   1.000
_cell.length_b   1.000
_cell.length_c   1.000
_cell.angle_alpha   90.00
_cell.angle_beta   90.00
_cell.angle_gamma   90.00
#
_symmetry.space_group_name_H-M   'P 1'
#
loop_
_entity.id
_entity.type
_entity.pdbx_description
1 polymer ?
#
loop_
_entity_poly.entity_id
_entity_poly.type
_entity_poly.pdbx_seq_one_letter_code
_entity_poly.pdbx_strand_id
1 'polypeptide(L)'
;QLSELKKLNSIAQSHGGKCLSNTYLGSETKLRWECSKGHIWETIPYLIKNGSWCPTCREGKLSIEQMKEIAIEKGGKCLSDSYINNTSSLIWECSKA
;
A
#
# COMPACT_ATOMS: atom_id res chain seq x y z
N GLN A 1 -15.83 17.79 17.80
CA GLN A 1 -15.18 17.67 16.47
C GLN A 1 -13.67 17.35 16.49
N LEU A 2 -13.05 16.97 17.63
CA LEU A 2 -11.68 16.40 17.67
C LEU A 2 -11.65 14.86 17.84
N SER A 3 -12.76 14.28 18.28
CA SER A 3 -12.86 12.85 18.61
C SER A 3 -12.77 11.93 17.39
N GLU A 4 -13.35 12.33 16.25
CA GLU A 4 -13.28 11.54 15.02
C GLU A 4 -11.87 11.54 14.41
N LEU A 5 -11.20 12.70 14.33
CA LEU A 5 -9.82 12.79 13.86
C LEU A 5 -8.86 11.96 14.70
N LYS A 6 -9.06 11.87 16.02
CA LYS A 6 -8.27 10.98 16.89
C LYS A 6 -8.46 9.51 16.51
N LYS A 7 -9.70 9.05 16.31
CA LYS A 7 -9.99 7.67 15.89
C LYS A 7 -9.35 7.35 14.54
N LEU A 8 -9.46 8.28 13.60
CA LEU A 8 -8.87 8.16 12.27
C LEU A 8 -7.34 8.08 12.34
N ASN A 9 -6.71 8.90 13.19
CA ASN A 9 -5.28 8.80 13.43
C ASN A 9 -4.86 7.48 14.07
N SER A 10 -5.64 6.92 15.01
CA SER A 10 -5.37 5.59 15.56
C SER A 10 -5.42 4.49 14.50
N ILE A 11 -6.39 4.55 13.57
CA ILE A 11 -6.45 3.61 12.43
C ILE A 11 -5.23 3.81 11.52
N ALA A 12 -4.82 5.06 11.30
CA ALA A 12 -3.63 5.32 10.50
C ALA A 12 -2.38 4.70 11.13
N GLN A 13 -2.21 4.91 12.43
CA GLN A 13 -1.09 4.36 13.19
C GLN A 13 -1.09 2.83 13.21
N SER A 14 -2.26 2.17 13.30
CA SER A 14 -2.32 0.70 13.23
C SER A 14 -1.86 0.15 11.88
N HIS A 15 -1.96 0.94 10.81
CA HIS A 15 -1.39 0.60 9.50
C HIS A 15 0.04 1.15 9.29
N GLY A 16 0.67 1.68 10.34
CA GLY A 16 2.00 2.30 10.27
C GLY A 16 2.04 3.62 9.50
N GLY A 17 0.90 4.26 9.27
CA GLY A 17 0.80 5.55 8.59
C GLY A 17 0.22 6.65 9.49
N LYS A 18 -0.14 7.79 8.88
CA LYS A 18 -0.69 8.96 9.57
C LYS A 18 -1.72 9.70 8.71
N CYS A 19 -2.67 10.36 9.36
CA CYS A 19 -3.55 11.31 8.69
C CYS A 19 -2.84 12.68 8.63
N LEU A 20 -2.76 13.27 7.44
CA LEU A 20 -2.18 14.59 7.19
C LEU A 20 -3.22 15.72 7.29
N SER A 21 -4.51 15.39 7.29
CA SER A 21 -5.57 16.38 7.42
C SER A 21 -5.86 16.72 8.88
N ASN A 22 -5.83 18.02 9.20
CA ASN A 22 -6.15 18.54 10.54
C ASN A 22 -7.62 18.94 10.73
N THR A 23 -8.41 18.97 9.66
CA THR A 23 -9.81 19.42 9.67
C THR A 23 -10.70 18.33 9.11
N TYR A 24 -11.75 18.00 9.86
CA TYR A 24 -12.80 17.08 9.45
C TYR A 24 -14.09 17.87 9.28
N LEU A 25 -14.43 18.17 8.02
CA LEU A 25 -15.61 18.94 7.65
C LEU A 25 -16.85 18.06 7.39
N GLY A 26 -16.68 16.73 7.35
CA GLY A 26 -17.78 15.77 7.17
C GLY A 26 -17.29 14.40 6.67
N SER A 27 -18.18 13.41 6.67
CA SER A 27 -17.91 12.03 6.24
C SER A 27 -17.60 11.89 4.74
N GLU A 28 -18.04 12.88 3.95
CA GLU A 28 -17.80 12.96 2.50
C GLU A 28 -16.54 13.77 2.16
N THR A 29 -15.96 14.47 3.15
CA THR A 29 -14.72 15.21 2.93
C THR A 29 -13.56 14.23 2.81
N LYS A 30 -12.86 14.29 1.67
CA LYS A 30 -11.62 13.55 1.49
C LYS A 30 -10.58 14.07 2.48
N LEU A 31 -9.97 13.16 3.21
CA LEU A 31 -8.83 13.43 4.06
C LEU A 31 -7.58 12.92 3.35
N ARG A 32 -6.45 13.56 3.67
CA ARG A 32 -5.14 13.22 3.13
C ARG A 32 -4.42 12.31 4.11
N TRP A 33 -3.83 11.24 3.60
CA TRP A 33 -3.21 10.16 4.37
C TRP A 33 -1.82 9.85 3.84
N GLU A 34 -0.97 9.31 4.71
CA GLU A 34 0.36 8.83 4.39
C GLU A 34 0.55 7.42 4.98
N CYS A 35 1.04 6.45 4.20
CA CYS A 35 1.35 5.11 4.70
C CYS A 35 2.81 5.01 5.18
N SER A 36 3.16 3.89 5.80
CA SER A 36 4.54 3.61 6.24
C SER A 36 5.59 3.66 5.13
N LYS A 37 5.19 3.44 3.87
CA LYS A 37 6.06 3.54 2.69
C LYS A 37 6.19 4.96 2.14
N GLY A 38 5.55 5.95 2.76
CA GLY A 38 5.57 7.35 2.31
C GLY A 38 4.61 7.67 1.15
N HIS A 39 3.74 6.73 0.74
CA HIS A 39 2.72 7.04 -0.25
C HIS A 39 1.69 7.98 0.34
N ILE A 40 1.35 9.05 -0.38
CA ILE A 40 0.35 10.03 0.03
C ILE A 40 -0.86 9.93 -0.89
N TRP A 41 -2.06 9.82 -0.32
CA TRP A 41 -3.30 9.78 -1.09
C TRP A 41 -4.45 10.47 -0.36
N GLU A 42 -5.50 10.79 -1.10
CA GLU A 42 -6.71 11.41 -0.57
C GLU A 42 -7.89 10.46 -0.70
N THR A 43 -8.58 10.22 0.41
CA THR A 43 -9.76 9.34 0.42
C THR A 43 -10.71 9.71 1.55
N ILE A 44 -11.97 9.29 1.42
CA ILE A 44 -12.96 9.49 2.46
C ILE A 44 -12.67 8.56 3.66
N PRO A 45 -12.86 9.03 4.90
CA PRO A 45 -12.59 8.22 6.09
C PRO A 45 -13.47 6.96 6.21
N TYR A 46 -14.63 6.94 5.54
CA TYR A 46 -15.45 5.73 5.45
C TYR A 46 -14.68 4.54 4.83
N LEU A 47 -13.90 4.77 3.76
CA LEU A 47 -13.12 3.72 3.10
C LEU A 47 -12.01 3.19 4.01
N ILE A 48 -11.33 4.09 4.73
CA ILE A 48 -10.31 3.75 5.73
C ILE A 48 -10.91 2.88 6.85
N LYS A 49 -12.05 3.29 7.40
CA LYS A 49 -12.78 2.51 8.42
C LYS A 49 -13.23 1.14 7.90
N ASN A 50 -13.52 1.02 6.60
CA ASN A 50 -13.93 -0.23 5.95
C ASN A 50 -12.73 -1.08 5.47
N GLY A 51 -11.51 -0.79 5.93
CA GLY A 51 -10.31 -1.60 5.66
C GLY A 51 -9.54 -1.24 4.38
N SER A 52 -10.01 -0.27 3.58
CA SER A 52 -9.23 0.23 2.45
C SER A 52 -8.16 1.20 2.95
N TRP A 53 -6.89 0.83 2.88
CA TRP A 53 -5.79 1.67 3.37
C TRP A 53 -5.11 2.44 2.22
N CYS A 54 -3.99 1.94 1.71
CA CYS A 54 -3.19 2.62 0.71
C CYS A 54 -3.40 1.97 -0.68
N PRO A 55 -3.94 2.71 -1.67
CA PRO A 55 -4.16 2.16 -3.01
C PRO A 55 -2.84 1.76 -3.67
N THR A 56 -1.77 2.53 -3.52
CA THR A 56 -0.45 2.20 -4.08
C THR A 56 0.15 0.93 -3.45
N CYS A 57 -0.06 0.72 -2.15
CA CYS A 57 0.38 -0.53 -1.51
C CYS A 57 -0.49 -1.73 -1.93
N ARG A 58 -1.78 -1.50 -2.19
CA ARG A 58 -2.73 -2.55 -2.62
C ARG A 58 -2.54 -2.93 -4.07
N GLU A 59 -2.41 -1.94 -4.93
CA GLU A 59 -2.31 -2.09 -6.38
C GLU A 59 -0.93 -2.51 -6.83
N GLY A 60 0.05 -2.56 -5.90
CA GLY A 60 1.44 -2.99 -6.09
C GLY A 60 1.71 -3.32 -7.53
N LYS A 61 1.96 -2.28 -8.34
CA LYS A 61 2.17 -2.44 -9.78
C LYS A 61 3.27 -3.46 -9.86
N LEU A 62 2.91 -4.68 -10.24
CA LEU A 62 3.80 -5.82 -10.31
C LEU A 62 4.90 -5.41 -11.28
N SER A 63 5.93 -4.76 -10.78
CA SER A 63 7.08 -4.36 -11.56
C SER A 63 8.04 -5.53 -11.50
N ILE A 64 8.84 -5.67 -12.55
CA ILE A 64 9.87 -6.71 -12.56
C ILE A 64 10.82 -6.56 -11.36
N GLU A 65 10.99 -5.34 -10.84
CA GLU A 65 11.75 -5.05 -9.63
C GLU A 65 11.09 -5.66 -8.38
N GLN A 66 9.78 -5.50 -8.20
CA GLN A 66 9.07 -6.14 -7.09
C GLN A 66 9.12 -7.66 -7.19
N MET A 67 9.05 -8.22 -8.41
CA MET A 67 9.20 -9.67 -8.61
C MET A 67 10.61 -10.15 -8.28
N LYS A 68 11.64 -9.34 -8.56
CA LYS A 68 13.03 -9.60 -8.17
C LYS A 68 13.20 -9.53 -6.65
N GLU A 69 12.61 -8.56 -5.96
CA GLU A 69 12.63 -8.47 -4.49
C GLU A 69 11.95 -9.68 -3.84
N ILE A 70 10.75 -10.06 -4.31
CA ILE A 70 10.02 -11.23 -3.78
C ILE A 70 10.80 -12.53 -4.02
N ALA A 71 11.48 -12.66 -5.17
CA ALA A 71 12.33 -13.81 -5.44
C ALA A 71 13.44 -13.91 -4.39
N ILE A 72 14.14 -12.80 -4.13
CA ILE A 72 15.22 -12.73 -3.14
C ILE A 72 14.70 -13.07 -1.73
N GLU A 73 13.57 -12.49 -1.33
CA GLU A 73 12.95 -12.74 -0.02
C GLU A 73 12.60 -14.22 0.17
N LYS A 74 12.19 -14.90 -0.90
CA LYS A 74 11.88 -16.34 -0.89
C LYS A 74 13.08 -17.25 -1.15
N GLY A 75 14.29 -16.72 -1.19
CA GLY A 75 15.52 -17.49 -1.42
C GLY A 75 15.72 -17.95 -2.87
N GLY A 76 15.10 -17.27 -3.83
CA GLY A 76 15.29 -17.48 -5.26
C GLY A 76 15.76 -16.21 -5.98
N LYS A 77 15.80 -16.27 -7.32
CA LYS A 77 16.09 -15.14 -8.19
C LYS A 77 15.08 -15.10 -9.33
N CYS A 78 14.54 -13.91 -9.63
CA CYS A 78 13.74 -13.70 -10.82
C CYS A 78 14.69 -13.39 -11.98
N LEU A 79 14.73 -14.28 -12.99
CA LEU A 79 15.60 -14.18 -14.17
C LEU A 79 14.94 -13.42 -15.33
N SER A 80 13.67 -13.04 -15.20
CA SER A 80 12.97 -12.29 -16.23
C SER A 80 13.41 -10.82 -16.26
N ASP A 81 13.62 -10.30 -17.47
CA ASP A 81 14.02 -8.91 -17.70
C ASP A 81 12.83 -7.96 -17.93
N SER A 82 11.62 -8.51 -18.14
CA SER A 82 10.40 -7.71 -18.32
C SER A 82 9.17 -8.39 -17.72
N TYR A 83 8.35 -7.61 -17.04
CA TYR A 83 7.00 -7.99 -16.62
C TYR A 83 6.02 -7.05 -17.31
N ILE A 84 5.36 -7.57 -18.36
CA ILE A 84 4.48 -6.76 -19.20
C ILE A 84 3.04 -6.81 -18.66
N ASN A 85 2.59 -7.98 -18.17
CA ASN A 85 1.21 -8.20 -17.71
C ASN A 85 1.10 -9.48 -16.85
N ASN A 86 -0.10 -9.73 -16.33
CA ASN A 86 -0.43 -10.91 -15.51
C ASN A 86 -0.52 -12.24 -16.28
N THR A 87 -0.36 -12.23 -17.61
CA THR A 87 -0.30 -13.43 -18.45
C THR A 87 1.13 -13.79 -18.86
N SER A 88 2.09 -12.89 -18.64
CA SER A 88 3.50 -13.13 -18.91
C SER A 88 4.07 -14.01 -17.80
N SER A 89 4.42 -15.26 -18.15
CA SER A 89 5.09 -16.17 -17.23
C SER A 89 6.49 -15.64 -16.91
N LEU A 90 6.79 -15.50 -15.62
CA LEU A 90 8.11 -15.14 -15.13
C LEU A 90 8.96 -16.39 -14.93
N ILE A 91 10.25 -16.29 -15.23
CA ILE A 91 11.23 -17.34 -14.99
C ILE A 91 11.88 -17.12 -13.63
N TRP A 92 11.83 -18.14 -12.79
CA TRP A 92 12.35 -18.11 -11.43
C TRP A 92 13.43 -19.18 -11.28
N GLU A 93 14.56 -18.81 -10.70
CA GLU A 93 15.56 -19.73 -10.20
C GLU A 93 15.33 -19.92 -8.69
N CYS A 94 15.01 -21.13 -8.27
CA CYS A 94 14.99 -21.48 -6.85
C CYS A 94 16.41 -21.86 -6.43
N SER A 95 16.91 -21.32 -5.32
CA SER A 95 18.13 -21.87 -4.72
C SER A 95 17.78 -23.27 -4.23
N LYS A 96 18.17 -24.29 -4.99
CA LYS A 96 18.13 -25.68 -4.52
C LYS A 96 18.81 -25.73 -3.15
N ALA A 97 18.10 -26.31 -2.17
CA ALA A 97 18.70 -26.87 -0.97
C ALA A 97 19.70 -27.98 -1.35
#